data_AF-A0A7S3UHT0-F1
#
_entry.id   AF-A0A7S3UHT0-F1
#
_cell.length_a   1.000
_cell.length_b   1.000
_cell.length_c   1.000
_cell.angle_alpha   90.00
_cell.angle_beta   90.00
_cell.angle_gamma   90.00
#
_symmetry.space_group_name_H-M   'P 1'
#
loop_
_entity.id
_entity.type
_entity.pdbx_description
1 polymer ?
#
loop_
_entity_poly.entity_id
_entity_poly.type
_entity_poly.pdbx_seq_one_letter_code
_entity_poly.pdbx_strand_id
1 'polypeptide(L)'
;PTGIDPTQAQWDQILELCKKKKFVIILDCAYQGFASGDLVTDGYAMQLMDKAGIEFILAQSFAKNMGLYGERFGMVHVVSNTPAAAKCVLSQLKLVVRPMYSSPPIHGGELVARILGDDSNYAAWKAQLKETAERILKMRQMLVKGLQDKGTPGTWTHITDQIGMFSFTGLTAAQCTTLIDEFSIYLLKNGRISLAGLNEGNIQYV
;
A
#
# COMPACT_ATOMS: atom_id res chain seq x y z
N PRO A 1 6.97 -3.06 5.41
CA PRO A 1 7.35 -4.11 4.43
C PRO A 1 6.95 -5.53 4.87
N THR A 2 6.40 -5.69 6.08
CA THR A 2 5.99 -6.96 6.70
C THR A 2 4.67 -7.52 6.14
N GLY A 3 3.80 -6.68 5.59
CA GLY A 3 2.45 -7.08 5.18
C GLY A 3 1.53 -7.40 6.36
N ILE A 4 1.81 -6.84 7.54
CA ILE A 4 0.99 -7.05 8.74
C ILE A 4 0.36 -5.72 9.11
N ASP A 5 -0.97 -5.65 9.05
CA ASP A 5 -1.74 -4.47 9.38
C ASP A 5 -2.49 -4.68 10.71
N PRO A 6 -2.70 -3.62 11.51
CA PRO A 6 -3.59 -3.71 12.67
C PRO A 6 -5.01 -4.09 12.24
N THR A 7 -5.66 -4.95 13.03
CA THR A 7 -7.09 -5.21 12.90
C THR A 7 -7.91 -3.96 13.21
N GLN A 8 -9.18 -3.92 12.79
CA GLN A 8 -10.07 -2.78 13.09
C GLN A 8 -10.15 -2.49 14.60
N ALA A 9 -10.27 -3.53 15.43
CA ALA A 9 -10.29 -3.39 16.89
C ALA A 9 -8.97 -2.83 17.46
N GLN A 10 -7.82 -3.16 16.85
CA GLN A 10 -6.54 -2.58 17.23
C GLN A 10 -6.42 -1.12 16.76
N TRP A 11 -6.96 -0.79 15.59
CA TRP A 11 -7.05 0.61 15.13
C TRP A 11 -7.88 1.48 16.07
N ASP A 12 -8.97 0.96 16.62
CA ASP A 12 -9.78 1.68 17.61
C ASP A 12 -8.97 1.97 18.89
N GLN A 13 -8.15 1.02 19.35
CA GLN A 13 -7.24 1.24 20.49
C GLN A 13 -6.15 2.26 20.19
N ILE A 14 -5.58 2.22 18.97
CA ILE A 14 -4.59 3.20 18.50
C ILE A 14 -5.19 4.60 18.49
N LEU A 15 -6.41 4.76 17.97
CA LEU A 15 -7.15 6.02 17.96
C LEU A 15 -7.28 6.60 19.37
N GLU A 16 -7.73 5.80 20.33
CA GLU A 16 -7.92 6.26 21.72
C GLU A 16 -6.59 6.69 22.37
N LEU A 17 -5.50 5.98 22.08
CA LEU A 17 -4.17 6.37 22.53
C LEU A 17 -3.74 7.70 21.88
N CYS A 18 -3.95 7.86 20.58
CA CYS A 18 -3.66 9.09 19.85
C CYS A 18 -4.41 10.29 20.44
N LYS A 19 -5.70 10.13 20.76
CA LYS A 19 -6.51 11.17 21.44
C LYS A 19 -5.94 11.50 22.81
N LYS A 20 -5.71 10.48 23.64
CA LYS A 20 -5.22 10.64 25.02
C LYS A 20 -3.86 11.36 25.08
N LYS A 21 -2.98 11.05 24.12
CA LYS A 21 -1.61 11.58 24.07
C LYS A 21 -1.45 12.81 23.17
N LYS A 22 -2.49 13.19 22.43
CA LYS A 22 -2.49 14.32 21.48
C LYS A 22 -1.37 14.22 20.45
N PHE A 23 -1.23 13.05 19.83
CA PHE A 23 -0.22 12.85 18.79
C PHE A 23 -0.56 13.61 17.51
N VAL A 24 0.47 14.08 16.80
CA VAL A 24 0.36 14.50 15.40
C VAL A 24 0.44 13.25 14.53
N ILE A 25 -0.64 12.95 13.82
CA ILE A 25 -0.78 11.71 13.06
C ILE A 25 -0.41 11.95 11.60
N ILE A 26 0.46 11.09 11.06
CA ILE A 26 0.77 11.04 9.64
C ILE A 26 0.46 9.63 9.15
N LEU A 27 -0.45 9.52 8.19
CA LEU A 27 -0.80 8.29 7.51
C LEU A 27 -0.10 8.25 6.15
N ASP A 28 0.59 7.14 5.87
CA ASP A 28 1.16 6.85 4.54
C ASP A 28 0.25 5.82 3.83
N CYS A 29 -0.40 6.26 2.76
CA CYS A 29 -1.39 5.50 2.02
C CYS A 29 -0.95 5.31 0.56
N ALA A 30 -0.14 4.28 0.33
CA ALA A 30 0.38 3.95 -0.99
C ALA A 30 -0.34 2.77 -1.69
N TYR A 31 -1.22 2.06 -0.99
CA TYR A 31 -1.81 0.78 -1.44
C TYR A 31 -3.34 0.72 -1.35
N GLN A 32 -4.04 1.85 -1.28
CA GLN A 32 -5.51 1.84 -1.17
C GLN A 32 -6.17 1.09 -2.33
N GLY A 33 -7.01 0.11 -1.98
CA GLY A 33 -7.66 -0.85 -2.87
C GLY A 33 -6.74 -1.93 -3.42
N PHE A 34 -5.42 -1.79 -3.32
CA PHE A 34 -4.45 -2.79 -3.77
C PHE A 34 -4.22 -3.87 -2.71
N ALA A 35 -4.52 -3.59 -1.44
CA ALA A 35 -4.31 -4.52 -0.35
C ALA A 35 -5.43 -5.56 -0.26
N SER A 36 -6.69 -5.11 -0.23
CA SER A 36 -7.87 -5.99 -0.16
C SER A 36 -8.66 -6.12 -1.46
N GLY A 37 -8.40 -5.27 -2.46
CA GLY A 37 -9.28 -5.12 -3.63
C GLY A 37 -10.44 -4.13 -3.40
N ASP A 38 -10.52 -3.52 -2.22
CA ASP A 38 -11.59 -2.60 -1.84
C ASP A 38 -11.07 -1.29 -1.23
N LEU A 39 -11.54 -0.17 -1.80
CA LEU A 39 -11.08 1.18 -1.41
C LEU A 39 -11.56 1.58 -0.01
N VAL A 40 -12.70 1.07 0.45
CA VAL A 40 -13.29 1.42 1.75
C VAL A 40 -12.55 0.66 2.85
N THR A 41 -12.34 -0.63 2.65
CA THR A 41 -11.59 -1.52 3.56
C THR A 41 -10.17 -0.99 3.77
N ASP A 42 -9.45 -0.72 2.68
CA ASP A 42 -8.08 -0.19 2.76
C ASP A 42 -8.03 1.28 3.24
N GLY A 43 -9.18 1.96 3.22
CA GLY A 43 -9.39 3.32 3.72
C GLY A 43 -9.84 3.40 5.18
N TYR A 44 -9.94 2.28 5.91
CA TYR A 44 -10.52 2.27 7.25
C TYR A 44 -9.85 3.24 8.22
N ALA A 45 -8.51 3.21 8.32
CA ALA A 45 -7.78 4.03 9.28
C ALA A 45 -8.00 5.54 9.04
N MET A 46 -8.00 6.00 7.80
CA MET A 46 -8.26 7.42 7.49
C MET A 46 -9.72 7.82 7.77
N GLN A 47 -10.69 6.95 7.47
CA GLN A 47 -12.10 7.18 7.78
C GLN A 47 -12.36 7.20 9.29
N LEU A 48 -11.66 6.35 10.04
CA LEU A 48 -11.75 6.28 11.50
C LEU A 48 -11.25 7.59 12.13
N MET A 49 -10.09 8.10 11.69
CA MET A 49 -9.53 9.36 12.19
C MET A 49 -10.41 10.56 11.85
N ASP A 50 -10.94 10.62 10.63
CA ASP A 50 -11.86 11.67 10.17
C ASP A 50 -13.17 11.67 10.97
N LYS A 51 -13.82 10.52 11.12
CA LYS A 51 -15.05 10.38 11.94
C LYS A 51 -14.83 10.74 13.41
N ALA A 52 -13.61 10.57 13.91
CA ALA A 52 -13.24 10.92 15.27
C ALA A 52 -12.94 12.42 15.45
N GLY A 53 -12.97 13.22 14.39
CA GLY A 53 -12.66 14.66 14.43
C GLY A 53 -11.20 14.96 14.78
N ILE A 54 -10.29 14.06 14.40
CA ILE A 54 -8.85 14.25 14.62
C ILE A 54 -8.24 14.92 13.40
N GLU A 55 -7.39 15.91 13.63
CA GLU A 55 -6.56 16.51 12.58
C GLU A 55 -5.36 15.60 12.29
N PHE A 56 -5.15 15.26 11.03
CA PHE A 56 -4.05 14.39 10.59
C PHE A 56 -3.54 14.78 9.21
N ILE A 57 -2.35 14.27 8.89
CA ILE A 57 -1.73 14.39 7.57
C ILE A 57 -1.83 13.05 6.86
N LEU A 58 -2.18 13.05 5.59
CA LEU A 58 -2.21 11.86 4.74
C LEU A 58 -1.31 12.07 3.53
N ALA A 59 -0.30 11.22 3.38
CA ALA A 59 0.49 11.11 2.15
C ALA A 59 -0.13 9.98 1.29
N GLN A 60 -0.69 10.33 0.14
CA GLN A 60 -1.36 9.38 -0.76
C GLN A 60 -0.55 9.21 -2.04
N SER A 61 -0.36 7.96 -2.48
CA SER A 61 0.34 7.66 -3.74
C SER A 61 -0.58 6.97 -4.75
N PHE A 62 -0.46 7.36 -6.02
CA PHE A 62 -1.15 6.72 -7.15
C PHE A 62 -0.25 5.77 -7.94
N ALA A 63 0.98 5.57 -7.48
CA ALA A 63 1.97 4.76 -8.19
C ALA A 63 1.54 3.29 -8.34
N LYS A 64 0.86 2.71 -7.34
CA LYS A 64 0.56 1.28 -7.30
C LYS A 64 -0.86 1.00 -7.77
N ASN A 65 -1.84 1.66 -7.15
CA ASN A 65 -3.25 1.42 -7.44
C ASN A 65 -3.69 1.89 -8.84
N MET A 66 -2.98 2.84 -9.47
CA MET A 66 -3.23 3.27 -10.86
C MET A 66 -2.05 2.97 -11.79
N GLY A 67 -1.00 2.29 -11.32
CA GLY A 67 0.17 1.97 -12.15
C GLY A 67 1.02 3.18 -12.56
N LEU A 68 0.81 4.35 -11.97
CA LEU A 68 1.48 5.60 -12.32
C LEU A 68 2.88 5.74 -11.68
N TYR A 69 3.67 4.66 -11.69
CA TYR A 69 4.97 4.60 -11.02
C TYR A 69 5.91 5.71 -11.48
N GLY A 70 6.07 5.87 -12.80
CA GLY A 70 6.96 6.84 -13.43
C GLY A 70 6.45 8.27 -13.40
N GLU A 71 5.13 8.48 -13.34
CA GLU A 71 4.52 9.81 -13.32
C GLU A 71 4.76 10.59 -12.03
N ARG A 72 5.19 9.88 -10.97
CA ARG A 72 5.49 10.44 -9.65
C ARG A 72 4.33 11.23 -9.05
N PHE A 73 3.09 10.81 -9.33
CA PHE A 73 1.91 11.49 -8.84
C PHE A 73 1.44 10.97 -7.47
N GLY A 74 1.08 11.91 -6.61
CA GLY A 74 0.62 11.70 -5.24
C GLY A 74 0.05 13.00 -4.67
N MET A 75 -0.57 12.90 -3.50
CA MET A 75 -1.17 14.04 -2.81
C MET A 75 -0.77 14.06 -1.34
N VAL A 76 -0.67 15.26 -0.78
CA VAL A 76 -0.61 15.46 0.67
C VAL A 76 -1.91 16.14 1.08
N HIS A 77 -2.66 15.48 1.95
CA HIS A 77 -3.85 16.04 2.58
C HIS A 77 -3.50 16.44 4.01
N VAL A 78 -3.99 17.61 4.44
CA VAL A 78 -3.93 18.00 5.86
C VAL A 78 -5.36 18.27 6.30
N VAL A 79 -5.91 17.33 7.06
CA VAL A 79 -7.28 17.40 7.57
C VAL A 79 -7.28 18.36 8.76
N SER A 80 -8.10 19.40 8.65
CA SER A 80 -8.22 20.45 9.66
C SER A 80 -9.68 20.58 10.11
N ASN A 81 -9.90 20.89 11.37
CA ASN A 81 -11.23 20.98 11.98
C ASN A 81 -12.04 22.19 11.50
N THR A 82 -11.38 23.18 10.89
CA THR A 82 -12.07 24.36 10.35
C THR A 82 -11.58 24.73 8.94
N PRO A 83 -12.47 25.28 8.09
CA PRO A 83 -12.08 25.79 6.78
C PRO A 83 -11.02 26.91 6.85
N ALA A 84 -11.04 27.72 7.91
CA ALA A 84 -10.04 28.77 8.12
C ALA A 84 -8.65 28.18 8.37
N ALA A 85 -8.55 27.18 9.26
CA ALA A 85 -7.29 26.47 9.51
C ALA A 85 -6.77 25.79 8.24
N ALA A 86 -7.64 25.10 7.49
CA ALA A 86 -7.25 24.46 6.22
C ALA A 86 -6.65 25.46 5.21
N LYS A 87 -7.25 26.67 5.09
CA LYS A 87 -6.71 27.74 4.23
C LYS A 87 -5.32 28.21 4.70
N CYS A 88 -5.14 28.41 5.99
CA CYS A 88 -3.84 28.80 6.56
C CYS A 88 -2.77 27.72 6.33
N VAL A 89 -3.11 26.45 6.55
CA VAL A 89 -2.19 25.33 6.29
C VAL A 89 -1.81 25.28 4.81
N LEU A 90 -2.78 25.40 3.91
CA LEU A 90 -2.52 25.40 2.47
C LEU A 90 -1.60 26.55 2.04
N SER A 91 -1.73 27.75 2.62
CA SER A 91 -0.83 28.86 2.30
C SER A 91 0.61 28.57 2.73
N GLN A 92 0.81 27.95 3.90
CA GLN A 92 2.15 27.57 4.37
C GLN A 92 2.73 26.42 3.54
N LEU A 93 1.93 25.40 3.17
CA LEU A 93 2.39 24.33 2.29
C LEU A 93 2.86 24.86 0.93
N LYS A 94 2.16 25.84 0.35
CA LYS A 94 2.60 26.50 -0.89
C LYS A 94 3.96 27.18 -0.74
N LEU A 95 4.23 27.81 0.42
CA LEU A 95 5.54 28.42 0.71
C LEU A 95 6.65 27.39 0.86
N VAL A 96 6.34 26.18 1.36
CA VAL A 96 7.30 25.07 1.43
C VAL A 96 7.57 24.46 0.06
N VAL A 97 6.54 24.23 -0.75
CA VAL A 97 6.66 23.61 -2.08
C VAL A 97 7.43 24.49 -3.06
N ARG A 98 7.17 25.80 -3.05
CA ARG A 98 7.74 26.75 -4.02
C ARG A 98 9.28 26.70 -4.12
N PRO A 99 10.05 26.74 -3.02
CA PRO A 99 11.51 26.62 -3.08
C PRO A 99 12.00 25.18 -3.28
N MET A 100 11.17 24.15 -3.06
CA MET A 100 11.58 22.75 -3.27
C MET A 100 11.60 22.37 -4.76
N TYR A 101 10.50 22.64 -5.46
CA TYR A 101 10.36 22.24 -6.87
C TYR A 101 9.39 23.15 -7.65
N SER A 102 9.07 24.34 -7.13
CA SER A 102 8.12 25.30 -7.71
C SER A 102 6.67 24.81 -7.76
N SER A 103 6.36 23.86 -8.65
CA SER A 103 5.02 23.32 -8.90
C SER A 103 5.11 21.86 -9.36
N PRO A 104 4.12 21.02 -9.03
CA PRO A 104 4.16 19.59 -9.38
C PRO A 104 4.01 19.34 -10.89
N PRO A 105 4.48 18.19 -11.41
CA PRO A 105 4.23 17.77 -12.78
C PRO A 105 2.72 17.53 -13.01
N ILE A 106 2.21 17.96 -14.17
CA ILE A 106 0.78 17.96 -14.46
C ILE A 106 0.23 16.61 -14.96
N HIS A 107 1.04 15.82 -15.66
CA HIS A 107 0.53 14.70 -16.46
C HIS A 107 -0.16 13.62 -15.61
N GLY A 108 0.51 13.14 -14.56
CA GLY A 108 -0.08 12.19 -13.64
C GLY A 108 -1.36 12.71 -12.96
N GLY A 109 -1.43 14.02 -12.67
CA GLY A 109 -2.64 14.64 -12.11
C GLY A 109 -3.82 14.62 -13.07
N GLU A 110 -3.59 14.92 -14.35
CA GLU A 110 -4.60 14.86 -15.40
C GLU A 110 -5.10 13.43 -15.64
N LEU A 111 -4.21 12.43 -15.59
CA LEU A 111 -4.61 11.01 -15.69
C LEU A 111 -5.52 10.61 -14.53
N VAL A 112 -5.14 10.96 -13.29
CA VAL A 112 -5.97 10.68 -12.12
C VAL A 112 -7.31 11.41 -12.20
N ALA A 113 -7.31 12.69 -12.58
CA ALA A 113 -8.55 13.47 -12.74
C ALA A 113 -9.48 12.87 -13.79
N ARG A 114 -8.96 12.39 -14.92
CA ARG A 114 -9.74 11.75 -15.98
C ARG A 114 -10.31 10.39 -15.57
N ILE A 115 -9.57 9.60 -14.78
CA ILE A 115 -10.03 8.30 -14.29
C ILE A 115 -11.09 8.49 -13.21
N LEU A 116 -10.85 9.39 -12.25
CA LEU A 116 -11.74 9.59 -11.10
C LEU A 116 -12.96 10.48 -11.41
N GLY A 117 -12.85 11.36 -12.40
CA GLY A 117 -13.90 12.32 -12.78
C GLY A 117 -14.94 11.79 -13.77
N ASP A 118 -14.77 10.56 -14.26
CA ASP A 118 -15.71 9.89 -15.18
C ASP A 118 -16.16 8.56 -14.58
N ASP A 119 -17.47 8.37 -14.45
CA ASP A 119 -18.04 7.19 -13.78
C ASP A 119 -17.66 5.87 -14.47
N SER A 120 -17.54 5.87 -15.80
CA SER A 120 -17.17 4.66 -16.55
C SER A 120 -15.71 4.29 -16.34
N ASN A 121 -14.81 5.28 -16.38
CA ASN A 121 -13.38 5.08 -16.10
C ASN A 121 -13.16 4.67 -14.65
N TYR A 122 -13.87 5.30 -13.71
CA TYR A 122 -13.79 4.97 -12.29
C TYR A 122 -14.22 3.53 -12.03
N ALA A 123 -15.35 3.09 -12.62
CA ALA A 123 -15.83 1.73 -12.50
C ALA A 123 -14.85 0.71 -13.11
N ALA A 124 -14.31 1.00 -14.30
CA ALA A 124 -13.32 0.15 -14.95
C ALA A 124 -12.04 0.02 -14.13
N TRP A 125 -11.51 1.14 -13.62
CA TRP A 125 -10.34 1.17 -12.75
C TRP A 125 -10.57 0.35 -11.47
N LYS A 126 -11.72 0.53 -10.81
CA LYS A 126 -12.06 -0.21 -9.60
C LYS A 126 -12.11 -1.73 -9.84
N ALA A 127 -12.64 -2.15 -11.00
CA ALA A 127 -12.66 -3.56 -11.39
C ALA A 127 -11.23 -4.11 -11.61
N GLN A 128 -10.38 -3.39 -12.35
CA GLN A 128 -8.98 -3.77 -12.59
C GLN A 128 -8.16 -3.83 -11.30
N LEU A 129 -8.42 -2.92 -10.37
CA LEU A 129 -7.77 -2.88 -9.06
C LEU A 129 -8.13 -4.14 -8.25
N LYS A 130 -9.41 -4.53 -8.24
CA LYS A 130 -9.88 -5.74 -7.59
C LYS A 130 -9.25 -6.99 -8.20
N GLU A 131 -9.26 -7.12 -9.53
CA GLU A 131 -8.62 -8.24 -10.24
C GLU A 131 -7.14 -8.36 -9.88
N THR A 132 -6.44 -7.22 -9.79
CA THR A 132 -5.02 -7.19 -9.42
C THR A 132 -4.80 -7.70 -7.99
N ALA A 133 -5.63 -7.29 -7.03
CA ALA A 133 -5.56 -7.77 -5.65
C ALA A 133 -5.87 -9.27 -5.55
N GLU A 134 -6.89 -9.75 -6.26
CA GLU A 134 -7.25 -11.18 -6.33
C GLU A 134 -6.12 -12.03 -6.93
N ARG A 135 -5.44 -11.52 -7.97
CA ARG A 135 -4.27 -12.19 -8.54
C ARG A 135 -3.13 -12.33 -7.55
N ILE A 136 -2.85 -11.29 -6.75
CA ILE A 136 -1.82 -11.36 -5.70
C ILE A 136 -2.19 -12.40 -4.63
N LEU A 137 -3.46 -12.43 -4.21
CA LEU A 137 -3.95 -13.44 -3.27
C LEU A 137 -3.79 -14.87 -3.84
N LYS A 138 -4.14 -15.07 -5.11
CA LYS A 138 -3.92 -16.34 -5.81
C LYS A 138 -2.44 -16.76 -5.77
N MET A 139 -1.52 -15.83 -6.03
CA MET A 139 -0.07 -16.14 -5.97
C MET A 139 0.40 -16.50 -4.55
N ARG A 140 -0.14 -15.86 -3.50
CA ARG A 140 0.14 -16.25 -2.10
C ARG A 140 -0.27 -17.70 -1.85
N GLN A 141 -1.49 -18.05 -2.23
CA GLN A 141 -2.04 -19.39 -2.02
C GLN A 141 -1.26 -20.45 -2.80
N MET A 142 -0.96 -20.18 -4.07
CA MET A 142 -0.19 -21.10 -4.91
C MET A 142 1.24 -21.32 -4.39
N LEU A 143 1.91 -20.27 -3.91
CA LEU A 143 3.26 -20.38 -3.34
C LEU A 143 3.24 -21.24 -2.06
N VAL A 144 2.34 -20.94 -1.12
CA VAL A 144 2.22 -21.70 0.13
C VAL A 144 1.89 -23.17 -0.16
N LYS A 145 0.95 -23.42 -1.08
CA LYS A 145 0.59 -24.77 -1.49
C LYS A 145 1.79 -25.50 -2.10
N GLY A 146 2.54 -24.86 -3.00
CA GLY A 146 3.73 -25.46 -3.61
C GLY A 146 4.80 -25.86 -2.58
N LEU A 147 5.04 -25.01 -1.59
CA LEU A 147 5.96 -25.29 -0.48
C LEU A 147 5.48 -26.47 0.37
N GLN A 148 4.18 -26.53 0.67
CA GLN A 148 3.58 -27.63 1.42
C GLN A 148 3.63 -28.96 0.66
N ASP A 149 3.25 -28.96 -0.63
CA ASP A 149 3.24 -30.14 -1.48
C ASP A 149 4.67 -30.71 -1.67
N LYS A 150 5.71 -29.85 -1.63
CA LYS A 150 7.13 -30.24 -1.66
C LYS A 150 7.70 -30.63 -0.28
N GLY A 151 6.90 -30.57 0.79
CA GLY A 151 7.36 -30.87 2.15
C GLY A 151 8.43 -29.90 2.66
N THR A 152 8.42 -28.64 2.20
CA THR A 152 9.40 -27.63 2.61
C THR A 152 9.33 -27.40 4.13
N PRO A 153 10.45 -27.48 4.87
CA PRO A 153 10.45 -27.30 6.33
C PRO A 153 9.90 -25.93 6.77
N GLY A 154 9.29 -25.90 7.96
CA GLY A 154 8.73 -24.69 8.58
C GLY A 154 7.23 -24.52 8.35
N THR A 155 6.67 -23.42 8.87
CA THR A 155 5.29 -23.00 8.60
C THR A 155 5.33 -21.81 7.66
N TRP A 156 4.56 -21.88 6.57
CA TRP A 156 4.54 -20.87 5.50
C TRP A 156 3.22 -20.09 5.44
N THR A 157 2.32 -20.32 6.41
CA THR A 157 0.98 -19.72 6.46
C THR A 157 1.01 -18.19 6.62
N HIS A 158 2.08 -17.64 7.18
CA HIS A 158 2.27 -16.19 7.25
C HIS A 158 2.26 -15.51 5.88
N ILE A 159 2.62 -16.22 4.80
CA ILE A 159 2.53 -15.68 3.44
C ILE A 159 1.08 -15.44 3.05
N THR A 160 0.14 -16.28 3.47
CA THR A 160 -1.30 -16.07 3.22
C THR A 160 -1.95 -15.10 4.21
N ASP A 161 -1.43 -15.01 5.44
CA ASP A 161 -1.94 -14.08 6.45
C ASP A 161 -1.52 -12.62 6.20
N GLN A 162 -0.39 -12.44 5.52
CA GLN A 162 0.12 -11.12 5.16
C GLN A 162 -0.66 -10.49 4.00
N ILE A 163 -0.74 -9.17 4.01
CA ILE A 163 -1.51 -8.33 3.08
C ILE A 163 -0.59 -7.58 2.12
N GLY A 164 -1.11 -7.30 0.92
CA GLY A 164 -0.49 -6.39 -0.06
C GLY A 164 0.50 -7.06 -1.00
N MET A 165 1.38 -6.27 -1.61
CA MET A 165 2.28 -6.71 -2.69
C MET A 165 3.49 -7.54 -2.21
N PHE A 166 3.88 -7.40 -0.95
CA PHE A 166 5.12 -7.95 -0.42
C PHE A 166 4.86 -9.00 0.66
N SER A 167 5.82 -9.90 0.83
CA SER A 167 5.84 -10.85 1.92
C SER A 167 7.23 -10.96 2.53
N PHE A 168 7.32 -11.10 3.85
CA PHE A 168 8.55 -11.53 4.52
C PHE A 168 8.53 -13.04 4.63
N THR A 169 9.44 -13.70 3.93
CA THR A 169 9.53 -15.16 3.91
C THR A 169 10.13 -15.72 5.19
N GLY A 170 10.97 -14.94 5.89
CA GLY A 170 11.78 -15.42 7.01
C GLY A 170 13.10 -16.07 6.58
N LEU A 171 13.41 -16.09 5.28
CA LEU A 171 14.69 -16.56 4.78
C LEU A 171 15.84 -15.70 5.30
N THR A 172 16.91 -16.37 5.70
CA THR A 172 18.18 -15.75 6.11
C THR A 172 18.90 -15.14 4.90
N ALA A 173 19.81 -14.20 5.15
CA ALA A 173 20.61 -13.60 4.09
C ALA A 173 21.39 -14.64 3.27
N ALA A 174 21.90 -15.70 3.92
CA ALA A 174 22.59 -16.79 3.23
C ALA A 174 21.65 -17.56 2.29
N GLN A 175 20.45 -17.92 2.75
CA GLN A 175 19.44 -18.56 1.90
C GLN A 175 19.01 -17.65 0.74
N CYS A 176 18.87 -16.35 0.97
CA CYS A 176 18.59 -15.39 -0.11
C CYS A 176 19.71 -15.36 -1.15
N THR A 177 20.98 -15.38 -0.73
CA THR A 177 22.12 -15.44 -1.66
C THR A 177 22.11 -16.73 -2.48
N THR A 178 21.85 -17.89 -1.85
CA THR A 178 21.70 -19.16 -2.58
C THR A 178 20.62 -19.07 -3.66
N LEU A 179 19.44 -18.52 -3.32
CA LEU A 179 18.36 -18.32 -4.29
C LEU A 179 18.78 -17.43 -5.48
N ILE A 180 19.59 -16.39 -5.24
CA ILE A 180 20.09 -15.51 -6.30
C ILE A 180 21.13 -16.22 -7.16
N ASP A 181 22.15 -16.79 -6.54
CA ASP A 181 23.36 -17.27 -7.23
C ASP A 181 23.11 -18.60 -7.95
N GLU A 182 22.33 -19.51 -7.36
CA GLU A 182 22.11 -20.86 -7.89
C GLU A 182 20.80 -20.98 -8.68
N PHE A 183 19.78 -20.21 -8.33
CA PHE A 183 18.43 -20.32 -8.90
C PHE A 183 17.98 -19.07 -9.68
N SER A 184 18.78 -18.00 -9.70
CA SER A 184 18.40 -16.74 -10.36
C SER A 184 17.06 -16.17 -9.87
N ILE A 185 16.70 -16.45 -8.61
CA ILE A 185 15.50 -15.92 -7.94
C ILE A 185 15.93 -14.70 -7.13
N TYR A 186 15.63 -13.51 -7.66
CA TYR A 186 16.04 -12.25 -7.05
C TYR A 186 15.06 -11.76 -5.98
N LEU A 187 15.57 -11.59 -4.77
CA LEU A 187 14.85 -11.09 -3.60
C LEU A 187 15.77 -10.21 -2.72
N LEU A 188 15.18 -9.49 -1.77
CA LEU A 188 16.00 -8.73 -0.82
C LEU A 188 16.69 -9.68 0.17
N LYS A 189 17.92 -9.34 0.57
CA LYS A 189 18.72 -10.08 1.57
C LYS A 189 18.07 -10.25 2.94
N ASN A 190 16.98 -9.52 3.22
CA ASN A 190 16.19 -9.65 4.44
C ASN A 190 14.96 -10.58 4.28
N GLY A 191 14.90 -11.35 3.19
CA GLY A 191 13.80 -12.28 2.91
C GLY A 191 12.52 -11.61 2.38
N ARG A 192 12.53 -10.31 2.05
CA ARG A 192 11.36 -9.67 1.45
C ARG A 192 11.25 -10.05 -0.03
N ILE A 193 10.12 -10.66 -0.41
CA ILE A 193 9.76 -10.95 -1.80
C ILE A 193 8.65 -10.03 -2.31
N SER A 194 8.60 -9.82 -3.63
CA SER A 194 7.48 -9.18 -4.32
C SER A 194 6.62 -10.26 -4.98
N LEU A 195 5.37 -10.39 -4.54
CA LEU A 195 4.43 -11.35 -5.11
C LEU A 195 3.95 -10.93 -6.50
N ALA A 196 4.20 -9.68 -6.88
CA ALA A 196 3.94 -9.19 -8.22
C ALA A 196 4.75 -9.96 -9.29
N GLY A 197 5.95 -10.46 -8.94
CA GLY A 197 6.81 -11.23 -9.85
C GLY A 197 6.41 -12.70 -10.02
N LEU A 198 5.48 -13.21 -9.21
CA LEU A 198 4.99 -14.58 -9.32
C LEU A 198 3.84 -14.67 -10.31
N ASN A 199 3.84 -15.75 -11.08
CA ASN A 199 2.79 -16.13 -12.03
C ASN A 199 2.74 -17.65 -12.19
N GLU A 200 1.70 -18.16 -12.83
CA GLU A 200 1.49 -19.61 -12.99
C GLU A 200 2.64 -20.32 -13.73
N GLY A 201 3.37 -19.60 -14.59
CA GLY A 201 4.50 -20.14 -15.33
C GLY A 201 5.79 -20.28 -14.53
N ASN A 202 5.97 -19.53 -13.44
CA ASN A 202 7.19 -19.58 -12.63
C ASN A 202 7.00 -20.12 -11.20
N ILE A 203 5.76 -20.17 -10.69
CA ILE A 203 5.50 -20.50 -9.29
C ILE A 203 5.79 -21.95 -8.89
N GLN A 204 5.99 -22.85 -9.86
CA GLN A 204 6.43 -24.23 -9.59
C GLN A 204 7.96 -24.34 -9.45
N TYR A 205 8.67 -23.41 -10.07
CA TYR A 205 10.13 -23.30 -10.01
C TYR A 205 10.57 -22.59 -8.73
N VAL A 206 9.89 -21.47 -8.42
CA VAL A 206 10.05 -20.74 -7.16
C VAL A 206 9.56 -21.60 -5.99
#